data_AF-A0A7X6VB18-F1
#
_entry.id   AF-A0A7X6VB18-F1
#
_cell.length_a   1.000
_cell.length_b   1.000
_cell.length_c   1.000
_cell.angle_alpha   90.00
_cell.angle_beta   90.00
_cell.angle_gamma   90.00
#
_symmetry.space_group_name_H-M   'P 1'
#
loop_
_entity.id
_entity.type
_entity.pdbx_description
1 polymer ?
#
loop_
_entity_poly.entity_id
_entity_poly.type
_entity_poly.pdbx_seq_one_letter_code
_entity_poly.pdbx_strand_id
1 'polypeptide(L)'
;MQFYYGERTLARALDEAEFWKHQEAEHTVVIRQIVPNLEPRFVMQLQQYELAFNQAKGLVVKYIETLVRSRGNVSRSMQQQILEFLEKALEQSRQLILLLDRILAESEAVRSNPVAPIVINHIRRESEYFIGIAQAVLDYANKSR
;
A
#
# COMPACT_ATOMS: atom_id res chain seq x y z
N MET A 1 10.63 10.53 -3.16
CA MET A 1 9.64 11.41 -2.49
C MET A 1 9.91 12.85 -2.89
N GLN A 2 9.06 13.44 -3.73
CA GLN A 2 9.09 14.88 -3.95
C GLN A 2 8.35 15.55 -2.80
N PHE A 3 9.10 16.31 -2.00
CA PHE A 3 8.55 17.19 -0.97
C PHE A 3 8.07 18.50 -1.62
N TYR A 4 7.12 19.19 -0.96
CA TYR A 4 6.30 20.34 -1.41
C TYR A 4 5.09 19.88 -2.25
N TYR A 5 3.82 20.20 -1.94
CA TYR A 5 3.18 21.53 -2.02
C TYR A 5 1.89 21.65 -1.15
N GLY A 6 1.85 22.58 -0.17
CA GLY A 6 0.65 23.26 0.36
C GLY A 6 -0.56 22.44 0.87
N GLU A 7 -1.70 23.11 1.05
CA GLU A 7 -3.01 22.61 1.57
C GLU A 7 -3.67 21.44 0.78
N ARG A 8 -2.96 20.79 -0.14
CA ARG A 8 -3.49 19.75 -1.04
C ARG A 8 -3.36 18.34 -0.46
N THR A 9 -4.05 18.11 0.66
CA THR A 9 -4.04 16.83 1.39
C THR A 9 -4.47 15.64 0.51
N LEU A 10 -5.50 15.80 -0.32
CA LEU A 10 -6.04 14.70 -1.13
C LEU A 10 -5.13 14.25 -2.28
N ALA A 11 -4.55 15.20 -3.01
CA ALA A 11 -3.61 14.89 -4.09
C ALA A 11 -2.36 14.18 -3.54
N ARG A 12 -1.85 14.66 -2.39
CA ARG A 12 -0.74 14.02 -1.70
C ARG A 12 -1.05 12.57 -1.30
N ALA A 13 -2.23 12.31 -0.74
CA ALA A 13 -2.59 10.95 -0.36
C ALA A 13 -2.68 10.01 -1.57
N LEU A 14 -3.11 10.51 -2.73
CA LEU A 14 -3.11 9.72 -3.96
C LEU A 14 -1.70 9.45 -4.49
N ASP A 15 -0.80 10.45 -4.48
CA ASP A 15 0.60 10.23 -4.89
C ASP A 15 1.30 9.20 -3.99
N GLU A 16 1.10 9.31 -2.68
CA GLU A 16 1.62 8.34 -1.72
C GLU A 16 1.00 6.95 -1.93
N ALA A 17 -0.31 6.87 -2.17
CA ALA A 17 -0.97 5.60 -2.46
C ALA A 17 -0.42 4.97 -3.75
N GLU A 18 -0.19 5.73 -4.82
CA GLU A 18 0.43 5.21 -6.05
C GLU A 18 1.81 4.63 -5.77
N PHE A 19 2.68 5.40 -5.12
CA PHE A 19 4.03 4.99 -4.79
C PHE A 19 4.03 3.72 -3.94
N TRP A 20 3.25 3.70 -2.86
CA TRP A 20 3.29 2.60 -1.92
C TRP A 20 2.57 1.34 -2.42
N LYS A 21 1.49 1.46 -3.19
CA LYS A 21 0.90 0.28 -3.85
C LYS A 21 1.87 -0.34 -4.85
N HIS A 22 2.70 0.46 -5.51
CA HIS A 22 3.75 -0.07 -6.37
C HIS A 22 4.82 -0.82 -5.55
N GLN A 23 5.36 -0.19 -4.50
CA GLN A 23 6.36 -0.81 -3.62
C GLN A 23 5.85 -2.12 -3.01
N GLU A 24 4.62 -2.14 -2.49
CA GLU A 24 4.05 -3.33 -1.88
C GLU A 24 3.85 -4.48 -2.87
N ALA A 25 3.50 -4.19 -4.13
CA ALA A 25 3.45 -5.19 -5.19
C ALA A 25 4.84 -5.79 -5.47
N GLU A 26 5.89 -4.96 -5.53
CA GLU A 26 7.26 -5.44 -5.71
C GLU A 26 7.76 -6.24 -4.50
N HIS A 27 7.39 -5.82 -3.29
CA HIS A 27 7.75 -6.53 -2.06
C HIS A 27 7.20 -7.96 -2.02
N THR A 28 6.00 -8.22 -2.55
CA THR A 28 5.51 -9.61 -2.63
C THR A 28 6.33 -10.48 -3.61
N VAL A 29 6.92 -9.88 -4.64
CA VAL A 29 7.86 -10.55 -5.54
C VAL A 29 9.18 -10.79 -4.83
N VAL A 30 9.75 -9.76 -4.20
CA VAL A 30 11.02 -9.84 -3.46
C VAL A 30 10.99 -10.98 -2.44
N ILE A 31 9.93 -11.10 -1.64
CA ILE A 31 9.81 -12.17 -0.63
C ILE A 31 9.86 -13.55 -1.28
N ARG A 32 9.17 -13.76 -2.41
CA ARG A 32 9.18 -15.04 -3.15
C ARG A 32 10.54 -15.33 -3.82
N GLN A 33 11.31 -14.30 -4.18
CA GLN A 33 12.63 -14.46 -4.78
C GLN A 33 13.71 -14.78 -3.74
N ILE A 34 13.67 -14.16 -2.56
CA ILE A 34 14.67 -14.40 -1.51
C ILE A 34 14.43 -15.72 -0.76
N VAL A 35 13.20 -16.26 -0.79
CA VAL A 35 12.84 -17.56 -0.22
C VAL A 35 12.22 -18.46 -1.30
N PRO A 36 13.04 -19.06 -2.19
CA PRO A 36 12.53 -19.84 -3.33
C PRO A 36 11.77 -21.10 -2.94
N ASN A 37 11.97 -21.59 -1.71
CA ASN A 37 11.27 -22.73 -1.11
C ASN A 37 10.13 -22.33 -0.14
N LEU A 38 9.63 -21.09 -0.25
CA LEU A 38 8.51 -20.62 0.57
C LEU A 38 7.28 -21.53 0.41
N GLU A 39 6.54 -21.75 1.50
CA GLU A 39 5.40 -22.67 1.51
C GLU A 39 4.32 -22.21 0.50
N PRO A 40 3.72 -23.14 -0.29
CA PRO A 40 2.81 -22.79 -1.38
C PRO A 40 1.64 -21.88 -0.97
N ARG A 41 1.12 -22.05 0.26
CA ARG A 41 0.06 -21.20 0.81
C ARG A 41 0.46 -19.73 0.90
N PHE A 42 1.70 -19.44 1.28
CA PHE A 42 2.20 -18.08 1.38
C PHE A 42 2.56 -17.52 0.00
N VAL A 43 3.09 -18.36 -0.90
CA VAL A 43 3.31 -17.98 -2.31
C VAL A 43 2.01 -17.52 -2.96
N MET A 44 0.92 -18.30 -2.81
CA MET A 44 -0.39 -17.95 -3.36
C MET A 44 -0.95 -16.65 -2.77
N GLN A 45 -0.84 -16.47 -1.45
CA GLN A 45 -1.31 -15.24 -0.80
C GLN A 45 -0.52 -14.02 -1.29
N LEU A 46 0.81 -14.12 -1.39
CA LEU A 46 1.66 -13.05 -1.92
C LEU A 46 1.32 -12.69 -3.38
N GLN A 47 1.02 -13.68 -4.22
CA GLN A 47 0.55 -13.44 -5.60
C GLN A 47 -0.81 -12.74 -5.65
N GLN A 48 -1.74 -13.09 -4.75
CA GLN A 48 -3.03 -12.42 -4.65
C GLN A 48 -2.87 -10.95 -4.24
N TYR A 49 -1.99 -10.68 -3.28
CA TYR A 49 -1.67 -9.30 -2.89
C TYR A 49 -0.97 -8.53 -4.02
N GLU A 50 -0.01 -9.14 -4.73
CA GLU A 50 0.61 -8.54 -5.92
C GLU A 50 -0.44 -8.03 -6.92
N LEU A 51 -1.41 -8.89 -7.25
CA LEU A 51 -2.48 -8.55 -8.17
C LEU A 51 -3.35 -7.41 -7.62
N ALA A 52 -3.76 -7.51 -6.35
CA ALA A 52 -4.60 -6.50 -5.70
C ALA A 52 -3.92 -5.12 -5.64
N PHE A 53 -2.62 -5.08 -5.38
CA PHE A 53 -1.83 -3.85 -5.34
C PHE A 53 -1.64 -3.25 -6.73
N ASN A 54 -1.37 -4.06 -7.75
CA ASN A 54 -1.30 -3.59 -9.13
C ASN A 54 -2.64 -3.02 -9.61
N GLN A 55 -3.76 -3.62 -9.21
CA GLN A 55 -5.10 -3.09 -9.48
C GLN A 55 -5.33 -1.75 -8.76
N ALA A 56 -4.95 -1.65 -7.48
CA ALA A 56 -5.04 -0.42 -6.71
C ALA A 56 -4.19 0.70 -7.32
N LYS A 57 -2.95 0.38 -7.76
CA LYS A 57 -2.06 1.29 -8.51
C LYS A 57 -2.72 1.78 -9.81
N GLY A 58 -3.35 0.88 -10.57
CA GLY A 58 -4.07 1.27 -11.79
C GLY A 58 -5.25 2.22 -11.50
N LEU A 59 -5.94 2.02 -10.37
CA LEU A 59 -7.08 2.85 -9.98
C LEU A 59 -6.65 4.23 -9.45
N VAL A 60 -5.62 4.30 -8.62
CA VAL A 60 -5.10 5.58 -8.09
C VAL A 60 -4.60 6.50 -9.19
N VAL A 61 -3.92 5.96 -10.22
CA VAL A 61 -3.52 6.74 -11.41
C VAL A 61 -4.72 7.40 -12.09
N LYS A 62 -5.86 6.69 -12.20
CA LYS A 62 -7.09 7.27 -12.76
C LYS A 62 -7.63 8.43 -11.91
N TYR A 63 -7.56 8.30 -10.58
CA TYR A 63 -7.97 9.38 -9.68
C TYR A 63 -7.03 10.59 -9.74
N ILE A 64 -5.71 10.36 -9.82
CA ILE A 64 -4.71 11.42 -10.03
C ILE A 64 -5.01 12.17 -11.33
N GLU A 65 -5.17 11.47 -12.45
CA GLU A 65 -5.51 12.07 -13.74
C GLU A 65 -6.81 12.88 -13.68
N THR A 66 -7.82 12.37 -12.98
CA THR A 66 -9.11 13.05 -12.80
C THR A 66 -8.95 14.36 -12.03
N LEU A 67 -8.20 14.34 -10.91
CA LEU A 67 -7.93 15.55 -10.13
C LEU A 67 -7.11 16.57 -10.92
N VAL A 68 -6.08 16.12 -11.64
CA VAL A 68 -5.22 17.01 -12.44
C VAL A 68 -6.04 17.68 -13.55
N ARG A 69 -6.82 16.92 -14.32
CA ARG A 69 -7.61 17.44 -15.45
C ARG A 69 -8.76 18.35 -15.01
N SER A 70 -9.33 18.09 -13.84
CA SER A 70 -10.35 18.96 -13.24
C SER A 70 -9.76 20.16 -12.49
N ARG A 71 -8.43 20.29 -12.42
CA ARG A 71 -7.73 21.30 -11.60
C ARG A 71 -8.16 21.29 -10.14
N GLY A 72 -8.49 20.11 -9.60
CA GLY A 72 -9.00 19.91 -8.25
C GLY A 72 -10.50 20.18 -8.08
N ASN A 73 -11.21 20.68 -9.10
CA ASN A 73 -12.64 20.94 -9.05
C ASN A 73 -13.44 19.67 -9.35
N VAL A 74 -13.44 18.73 -8.40
CA VAL A 74 -14.22 17.49 -8.50
C VAL A 74 -15.55 17.59 -7.76
N SER A 75 -16.52 16.79 -8.18
CA SER A 75 -17.80 16.70 -7.47
C SER A 75 -17.61 16.08 -6.07
N ARG A 76 -18.54 16.37 -5.15
CA ARG A 76 -18.56 15.75 -3.81
C ARG A 76 -18.59 14.22 -3.88
N SER A 77 -19.29 13.66 -4.88
CA SER A 77 -19.33 12.22 -5.15
C SER A 77 -17.95 11.67 -5.53
N MET A 78 -17.22 12.34 -6.42
CA MET A 78 -15.87 11.92 -6.80
C MET A 78 -14.90 12.04 -5.63
N GLN A 79 -14.99 13.10 -4.83
CA GLN A 79 -14.19 13.25 -3.61
C GLN A 79 -14.45 12.11 -2.62
N GLN A 80 -15.72 11.70 -2.44
CA GLN A 80 -16.08 10.57 -1.58
C GLN A 80 -15.50 9.25 -2.10
N GLN A 81 -15.57 9.00 -3.42
CA GLN A 81 -14.97 7.81 -4.04
C GLN A 81 -13.45 7.73 -3.81
N ILE A 82 -12.75 8.87 -3.89
CA ILE A 82 -11.32 8.93 -3.61
C ILE A 82 -11.02 8.58 -2.15
N LEU A 83 -11.80 9.10 -1.20
CA LEU A 83 -11.61 8.81 0.22
C LEU A 83 -11.87 7.33 0.54
N GLU A 84 -12.93 6.75 -0.01
CA GLU A 84 -13.21 5.31 0.11
C GLU A 84 -12.10 4.44 -0.52
N PHE A 85 -11.52 4.90 -1.62
CA PHE A 85 -10.36 4.24 -2.21
C PHE A 85 -9.16 4.26 -1.25
N LEU A 86 -8.85 5.41 -0.65
CA LEU A 86 -7.73 5.54 0.29
C LEU A 86 -7.92 4.67 1.53
N GLU A 87 -9.13 4.58 2.07
CA GLU A 87 -9.48 3.67 3.17
C GLU A 87 -9.22 2.20 2.80
N LYS A 88 -9.62 1.79 1.59
CA LYS A 88 -9.35 0.43 1.10
C LYS A 88 -7.87 0.18 0.88
N ALA A 89 -7.13 1.14 0.32
CA ALA A 89 -5.69 1.01 0.10
C ALA A 89 -4.92 0.87 1.42
N LEU A 90 -5.37 1.58 2.46
CA LEU A 90 -4.87 1.44 3.84
C LEU A 90 -5.15 0.05 4.41
N GLU A 91 -6.38 -0.43 4.24
CA GLU A 91 -6.74 -1.75 4.72
C GLU A 91 -5.92 -2.85 4.05
N GLN A 92 -5.67 -2.76 2.74
CA GLN A 92 -4.77 -3.69 2.05
C GLN A 92 -3.36 -3.71 2.67
N SER A 93 -2.80 -2.54 3.05
CA SER A 93 -1.49 -2.49 3.72
C SER A 93 -1.51 -3.14 5.11
N ARG A 94 -2.59 -2.95 5.88
CA ARG A 94 -2.75 -3.63 7.19
C ARG A 94 -2.83 -5.14 7.02
N GLN A 95 -3.59 -5.60 6.05
CA GLN A 95 -3.73 -7.03 5.76
C GLN A 95 -2.43 -7.65 5.24
N LEU A 96 -1.61 -6.89 4.49
CA LEU A 96 -0.25 -7.30 4.15
C LEU A 96 0.61 -7.47 5.39
N ILE A 97 0.63 -6.49 6.33
CA ILE A 97 1.38 -6.62 7.59
C ILE A 97 0.98 -7.89 8.33
N LEU A 98 -0.31 -8.19 8.44
CA LEU A 98 -0.80 -9.43 9.08
C LEU A 98 -0.36 -10.70 8.34
N LEU A 99 -0.23 -10.65 7.01
CA LEU A 99 0.37 -11.74 6.25
C LEU A 99 1.86 -11.88 6.58
N LEU A 100 2.62 -10.78 6.58
CA LEU A 100 4.05 -10.79 6.86
C LEU A 100 4.34 -11.32 8.28
N ASP A 101 3.54 -10.92 9.27
CA ASP A 101 3.64 -11.43 10.64
C ASP A 101 3.42 -12.94 10.71
N ARG A 102 2.43 -13.47 9.97
CA ARG A 102 2.21 -14.93 9.87
C ARG A 102 3.34 -15.65 9.15
N ILE A 103 3.87 -15.08 8.07
CA ILE A 103 5.02 -15.63 7.35
C ILE A 103 6.22 -15.72 8.31
N LEU A 104 6.53 -14.66 9.05
CA LEU A 104 7.62 -14.63 10.02
C LEU A 104 7.45 -15.66 11.15
N ALA A 105 6.21 -15.83 11.63
CA ALA A 105 5.92 -16.74 12.75
C ALA A 105 5.90 -18.21 12.34
N GLU A 106 5.34 -18.52 11.17
CA GLU A 106 4.96 -19.89 10.80
C GLU A 106 5.83 -20.52 9.72
N SER A 107 6.52 -19.73 8.88
CA SER A 107 7.29 -20.28 7.75
C SER A 107 8.62 -20.88 8.22
N GLU A 108 8.80 -22.16 7.97
CA GLU A 108 10.09 -22.84 8.17
C GLU A 108 11.12 -22.37 7.15
N ALA A 109 10.69 -22.12 5.91
CA ALA A 109 11.54 -21.61 4.84
C ALA A 109 12.12 -20.22 5.18
N VAL A 110 11.33 -19.35 5.81
CA VAL A 110 11.81 -18.03 6.27
C VAL A 110 12.71 -18.16 7.50
N ARG A 111 12.37 -19.03 8.47
CA ARG A 111 13.21 -19.23 9.67
C ARG A 111 14.58 -19.83 9.35
N SER A 112 14.67 -20.66 8.32
CA SER A 112 15.92 -21.27 7.85
C SER A 112 16.77 -20.34 6.97
N ASN A 113 16.26 -19.17 6.59
CA ASN A 113 16.98 -18.18 5.81
C ASN A 113 17.38 -16.97 6.68
N PRO A 114 18.67 -16.72 6.96
CA PRO A 114 19.09 -15.64 7.87
C PRO A 114 18.79 -14.23 7.36
N VAL A 115 18.58 -14.05 6.05
CA VAL A 115 18.30 -12.75 5.43
C VAL A 115 16.79 -12.47 5.37
N ALA A 116 15.96 -13.50 5.18
CA ALA A 116 14.54 -13.32 4.94
C ALA A 116 13.79 -12.58 6.05
N PRO A 117 13.97 -12.89 7.35
CA PRO A 117 13.33 -12.13 8.42
C PRO A 117 13.72 -10.65 8.44
N ILE A 118 14.98 -10.32 8.09
CA ILE A 118 15.46 -8.93 8.07
C ILE A 118 14.73 -8.14 6.97
N VAL A 119 14.67 -8.71 5.76
CA VAL A 119 14.01 -8.09 4.61
C VAL A 119 12.49 -7.97 4.85
N ILE A 120 11.83 -9.01 5.34
CA ILE A 120 10.39 -8.97 5.62
C ILE A 120 10.07 -7.93 6.68
N ASN A 121 10.88 -7.82 7.75
CA ASN A 121 10.68 -6.78 8.76
C ASN A 121 10.91 -5.36 8.22
N HIS A 122 11.83 -5.17 7.28
CA HIS A 122 12.01 -3.89 6.60
C HIS A 122 10.77 -3.52 5.77
N ILE A 123 10.31 -4.43 4.91
CA ILE A 123 9.08 -4.29 4.12
C ILE A 123 7.88 -3.94 5.01
N ARG A 124 7.73 -4.65 6.14
CA ARG A 124 6.65 -4.41 7.11
C ARG A 124 6.67 -2.97 7.64
N ARG A 125 7.83 -2.45 8.03
CA ARG A 125 7.97 -1.06 8.52
C ARG A 125 7.67 -0.02 7.44
N GLU A 126 7.96 -0.32 6.18
CA GLU A 126 7.63 0.56 5.07
C GLU A 126 6.12 0.64 4.83
N SER A 127 5.39 -0.48 4.92
CA SER A 127 3.93 -0.47 4.92
C SER A 127 3.34 0.27 6.13
N GLU A 128 3.94 0.15 7.32
CA GLU A 128 3.53 0.92 8.51
C GLU A 128 3.72 2.44 8.30
N TYR A 129 4.81 2.85 7.64
CA TYR A 129 5.05 4.25 7.29
C TYR A 129 3.97 4.79 6.36
N PHE A 130 3.62 4.06 5.29
CA PHE A 130 2.52 4.45 4.41
C PHE A 130 1.20 4.58 5.18
N ILE A 131 0.90 3.62 6.05
CA ILE A 131 -0.32 3.66 6.86
C ILE A 131 -0.38 4.94 7.69
N GLY A 132 0.72 5.33 8.33
CA GLY A 132 0.79 6.57 9.11
C GLY A 132 0.48 7.81 8.28
N ILE A 133 1.04 7.92 7.07
CA ILE A 133 0.79 9.07 6.17
C ILE A 133 -0.67 9.12 5.72
N ALA A 134 -1.17 8.03 5.15
CA ALA A 134 -2.50 8.01 4.57
C ALA A 134 -3.59 8.15 5.64
N GLN A 135 -3.40 7.60 6.84
CA GLN A 135 -4.31 7.80 7.97
C GLN A 135 -4.38 9.26 8.41
N ALA A 136 -3.23 9.94 8.51
CA ALA A 136 -3.20 11.36 8.89
C ALA A 136 -3.98 12.24 7.90
N VAL A 137 -3.93 11.92 6.60
CA VAL A 137 -4.72 12.62 5.57
C VAL A 137 -6.22 12.36 5.74
N LEU A 138 -6.63 11.10 5.93
CA LEU A 138 -8.04 10.76 6.13
C LEU A 138 -8.62 11.41 7.39
N ASP A 139 -7.86 11.41 8.50
CA ASP A 139 -8.29 12.03 9.76
C ASP A 139 -8.51 13.54 9.60
N TYR A 140 -7.64 14.21 8.84
CA TYR A 140 -7.81 15.63 8.51
C TYR A 140 -9.04 15.88 7.63
N ALA A 141 -9.24 15.04 6.61
CA ALA A 141 -10.38 15.14 5.70
C ALA A 141 -11.72 14.92 6.43
N ASN A 142 -11.75 14.05 7.44
CA ASN A 142 -12.93 13.76 8.24
C ASN A 142 -13.26 14.86 9.26
N LYS A 143 -12.25 15.55 9.80
CA LYS A 143 -12.44 16.72 10.70
C LYS A 143 -12.95 17.98 9.99
N SER A 144 -12.79 18.04 8.66
CA SER A 144 -13.17 19.19 7.84
C SER A 144 -14.58 19.07 7.23
N ARG A 145 -15.36 18.06 7.66
CA ARG A 145 -16.76 17.81 7.25
C ARG A 145 -17.72 18.38 8.28
#